data_AF-A0A2H5QXZ8-F1
#
_entry.id   AF-A0A2H5QXZ8-F1
#
_cell.length_a   1.000
_cell.length_b   1.000
_cell.length_c   1.000
_cell.angle_alpha   90.00
_cell.angle_beta   90.00
_cell.angle_gamma   90.00
#
_symmetry.space_group_name_H-M   'P 1'
#
loop_
_entity.id
_entity.type
_entity.pdbx_description
1 polymer ?
#
loop_
_entity_poly.entity_id
_entity_poly.type
_entity_poly.pdbx_seq_one_letter_code
_entity_poly.pdbx_strand_id
1 'polypeptide(L)'
;MTEVVINDKEGVDIEEIVFSKLKALILCDLDSLTSFCSANYTFKFPSLEYLEVIGCPKMKTFTSGESNTPPRVNVSYGESEDQQRWANNDLNTTIQQLHAEK
;
A
#
# COMPACT_ATOMS: atom_id res chain seq x y z
N MET A 1 24.42 18.26 -7.93
CA MET A 1 23.40 17.51 -7.18
C MET A 1 24.05 16.18 -6.86
N THR A 2 24.40 15.97 -5.60
CA THR A 2 25.17 14.80 -5.18
C THR A 2 24.19 13.68 -4.86
N GLU A 3 24.19 12.65 -5.69
CA GLU A 3 23.42 11.44 -5.47
C GLU A 3 24.14 10.61 -4.40
N VAL A 4 23.53 10.49 -3.22
CA VAL A 4 24.04 9.62 -2.17
C VAL A 4 23.51 8.21 -2.46
N VAL A 5 24.34 7.39 -3.10
CA VAL A 5 24.10 5.96 -3.28
C VAL A 5 24.42 5.28 -1.96
N ILE A 6 23.40 4.97 -1.16
CA ILE A 6 23.56 4.07 -0.01
C ILE A 6 23.56 2.66 -0.56
N ASN A 7 24.72 2.01 -0.56
CA ASN A 7 24.88 0.59 -0.82
C ASN A 7 25.43 -0.07 0.44
N ASP A 8 24.55 -0.35 1.40
CA ASP A 8 24.89 -1.12 2.59
C ASP A 8 24.06 -2.42 2.60
N LYS A 9 24.65 -3.46 2.01
CA LYS A 9 24.27 -4.86 2.29
C LYS A 9 24.99 -5.31 3.55
N GLU A 10 24.58 -4.79 4.71
CA GLU A 10 24.86 -5.38 6.02
C GLU A 10 23.61 -5.18 6.87
N GLY A 11 22.85 -6.27 7.08
CA GLY A 11 21.72 -6.33 8.02
C GLY A 11 20.81 -5.11 8.01
N VAL A 12 20.12 -4.86 6.89
CA VAL A 12 19.09 -3.81 6.86
C VAL A 12 18.00 -4.25 7.84
N ASP A 13 18.00 -3.68 9.04
CA ASP A 13 16.83 -3.67 9.91
C ASP A 13 15.72 -3.04 9.08
N ILE A 14 14.89 -3.87 8.44
CA ILE A 14 13.71 -3.39 7.74
C ILE A 14 12.86 -2.76 8.83
N GLU A 15 12.85 -1.43 8.91
CA GLU A 15 12.11 -0.76 9.97
C GLU A 15 10.63 -1.12 9.82
N GLU A 16 10.10 -1.70 10.89
CA GLU A 16 8.73 -2.18 10.96
C GLU A 16 7.84 -1.08 11.53
N ILE A 17 6.80 -0.72 10.78
CA ILE A 17 5.80 0.26 11.21
C ILE A 17 4.49 -0.48 11.44
N VAL A 18 4.03 -0.47 12.69
CA VAL A 18 2.81 -1.19 13.10
C VAL A 18 1.67 -0.23 13.40
N PHE A 19 0.64 -0.27 12.54
CA PHE A 19 -0.62 0.42 12.78
C PHE A 19 -1.60 -0.52 13.49
N SER A 20 -1.36 -0.75 14.78
CA SER A 20 -2.05 -1.79 15.55
C SER A 20 -3.57 -1.62 15.66
N LYS A 21 -4.07 -0.38 15.56
CA LYS A 21 -5.49 -0.03 15.75
C LYS A 21 -6.17 0.56 14.52
N LEU A 22 -5.45 0.70 13.40
CA LEU A 22 -6.02 1.29 12.19
C LEU A 22 -6.99 0.28 11.56
N LYS A 23 -8.26 0.67 11.46
CA LYS A 23 -9.34 -0.16 10.90
C LYS A 23 -9.69 0.19 9.46
N ALA A 24 -9.57 1.46 9.11
CA ALA A 24 -9.87 1.97 7.78
C ALA A 24 -8.76 2.92 7.32
N LEU A 25 -8.33 2.77 6.07
CA LEU A 25 -7.42 3.68 5.39
C LEU A 25 -8.07 4.10 4.07
N ILE A 26 -8.26 5.41 3.87
CA ILE A 26 -8.94 5.96 2.70
C ILE A 26 -8.02 6.98 2.03
N LEU A 27 -7.78 6.79 0.73
CA LEU A 27 -6.99 7.65 -0.14
C LEU A 27 -7.90 8.07 -1.31
N CYS A 28 -8.25 9.34 -1.38
CA CYS A 28 -9.21 9.88 -2.36
C CYS A 28 -8.64 11.08 -3.12
N ASP A 29 -8.81 11.07 -4.44
CA ASP A 29 -8.53 12.19 -5.36
C ASP A 29 -7.08 12.72 -5.25
N LEU A 30 -6.13 11.79 -5.12
CA LEU A 30 -4.70 12.10 -5.04
C LEU A 30 -4.01 11.82 -6.39
N ASP A 31 -4.22 12.71 -7.35
CA ASP A 31 -3.72 12.61 -8.76
C ASP A 31 -2.22 12.38 -8.91
N SER A 32 -1.43 12.79 -7.90
CA SER A 32 0.03 12.70 -7.92
C SER A 32 0.58 11.63 -6.98
N LEU A 33 -0.27 10.93 -6.22
CA LEU A 33 0.17 9.88 -5.31
C LEU A 33 0.63 8.65 -6.10
N THR A 34 1.87 8.24 -5.90
CA THR A 34 2.46 7.06 -6.56
C THR A 34 2.50 5.83 -5.65
N SER A 35 2.61 6.04 -4.35
CA SER A 35 2.55 5.02 -3.29
C SER A 35 2.23 5.69 -1.94
N PHE A 36 1.74 4.93 -0.98
CA PHE A 36 1.55 5.37 0.42
C PHE A 36 2.89 5.69 1.10
N CYS A 37 3.92 4.91 0.78
CA CYS A 37 5.29 5.13 1.23
C CYS A 37 6.28 4.69 0.13
N SER A 38 7.32 5.50 -0.11
CA SER A 38 8.41 5.18 -1.04
C SER A 38 9.63 4.58 -0.35
N ALA A 39 9.66 4.56 0.97
CA ALA A 39 10.73 3.94 1.74
C ALA A 39 10.53 2.43 1.82
N ASN A 40 11.63 1.70 1.98
CA ASN A 40 11.62 0.24 2.11
C ASN A 40 11.32 -0.18 3.55
N TYR A 41 10.08 0.07 3.99
CA TYR A 41 9.57 -0.30 5.31
C TYR A 41 8.60 -1.47 5.23
N THR A 42 8.55 -2.26 6.30
CA THR A 42 7.51 -3.28 6.47
C THR A 42 6.36 -2.68 7.27
N PHE A 43 5.21 -2.49 6.62
CA PHE A 43 3.99 -2.04 7.28
C PHE A 43 3.18 -3.24 7.77
N LYS A 44 2.74 -3.20 9.03
CA LYS A 44 1.77 -4.16 9.58
C LYS A 44 0.49 -3.46 9.98
N PHE A 45 -0.64 -3.95 9.47
CA PHE A 45 -1.96 -3.41 9.81
C PHE A 45 -2.88 -4.48 10.44
N PRO A 46 -2.56 -5.02 11.62
CA PRO A 46 -3.24 -6.19 12.17
C PRO A 46 -4.74 -6.02 12.45
N SER A 47 -5.26 -4.79 12.44
CA SER A 47 -6.68 -4.48 12.65
C SER A 47 -7.36 -3.89 11.41
N LEU A 48 -6.70 -3.88 10.24
CA LEU A 48 -7.26 -3.28 9.04
C LEU A 48 -8.43 -4.12 8.53
N GLU A 49 -9.54 -3.45 8.28
CA GLU A 49 -10.77 -4.02 7.75
C GLU A 49 -11.05 -3.47 6.34
N TYR A 50 -10.75 -2.18 6.12
CA TYR A 50 -11.04 -1.47 4.86
C TYR A 50 -9.84 -0.67 4.36
N LEU A 51 -9.55 -0.78 3.06
CA LEU A 51 -8.68 0.09 2.29
C LEU A 51 -9.46 0.64 1.10
N GLU A 52 -9.38 1.94 0.89
CA GLU A 52 -10.01 2.59 -0.25
C GLU A 52 -9.01 3.49 -0.96
N VAL A 53 -8.91 3.31 -2.29
CA VAL A 53 -7.99 4.03 -3.17
C VAL A 53 -8.79 4.51 -4.39
N ILE A 54 -9.45 5.65 -4.23
CA ILE A 54 -10.32 6.25 -5.27
C ILE A 54 -9.65 7.48 -5.86
N GLY A 55 -9.74 7.67 -7.17
CA GLY A 55 -9.19 8.88 -7.81
C GLY A 55 -7.67 9.02 -7.64
N CYS A 56 -6.94 7.91 -7.53
CA CYS A 56 -5.48 7.90 -7.36
C CYS A 56 -4.78 7.25 -8.58
N PRO A 57 -4.86 7.85 -9.79
CA PRO A 57 -4.49 7.22 -11.05
C PRO A 57 -3.01 6.83 -11.18
N LYS A 58 -2.12 7.42 -10.37
CA LYS A 58 -0.68 7.11 -10.41
C LYS A 58 -0.24 6.09 -9.37
N MET A 59 -1.13 5.66 -8.47
CA MET A 59 -0.81 4.74 -7.39
C MET A 59 -0.89 3.29 -7.90
N LYS A 60 0.26 2.72 -8.24
CA LYS A 60 0.39 1.35 -8.81
C LYS A 60 0.72 0.29 -7.78
N THR A 61 1.25 0.71 -6.64
CA THR A 61 1.59 -0.14 -5.49
C THR A 61 1.19 0.58 -4.21
N PHE A 62 1.03 -0.18 -3.12
CA PHE A 62 0.78 0.40 -1.81
C PHE A 62 2.05 1.03 -1.24
N THR A 63 3.15 0.28 -1.19
CA THR A 63 4.46 0.71 -0.66
C THR A 63 5.60 0.10 -1.47
N SER A 64 6.79 0.70 -1.41
CA SER A 64 8.01 0.12 -1.98
C SER A 64 8.56 -1.06 -1.19
N GLY A 65 8.23 -1.14 0.11
CA GLY A 65 8.56 -2.28 0.97
C GLY A 65 7.44 -3.33 1.01
N GLU A 66 7.23 -3.92 2.17
CA GLU A 66 6.20 -4.95 2.38
C GLU A 66 4.97 -4.39 3.10
N SER A 67 3.81 -4.97 2.81
CA SER A 67 2.58 -4.69 3.55
C SER A 67 1.96 -5.99 4.02
N ASN A 68 1.82 -6.13 5.34
CA ASN A 68 1.22 -7.29 5.97
C ASN A 68 -0.13 -6.89 6.55
N THR A 69 -1.18 -7.56 6.09
CA THR A 69 -2.55 -7.31 6.52
C THR A 69 -3.23 -8.60 6.96
N PRO A 70 -4.31 -8.52 7.76
CA PRO A 70 -5.17 -9.66 8.04
C PRO A 70 -5.73 -10.24 6.74
N PRO A 71 -6.04 -11.54 6.72
CA PRO A 71 -6.80 -12.11 5.64
C PRO A 71 -8.19 -11.48 5.64
N ARG A 72 -8.64 -10.97 4.49
CA ARG A 72 -9.93 -10.27 4.27
C ARG A 72 -9.96 -8.78 4.65
N VAL A 73 -9.05 -7.99 4.07
CA VAL A 73 -9.25 -6.54 3.97
C VAL A 73 -10.09 -6.24 2.73
N ASN A 74 -11.15 -5.47 2.86
CA ASN A 74 -11.90 -4.99 1.70
C ASN A 74 -11.13 -3.85 1.04
N VAL A 75 -10.77 -4.00 -0.23
CA VAL A 75 -10.00 -3.03 -1.02
C VAL A 75 -10.87 -2.51 -2.15
N SER A 76 -11.23 -1.23 -2.07
CA SER A 76 -11.81 -0.49 -3.21
C SER A 76 -10.69 0.23 -3.96
N TYR A 77 -10.61 0.08 -5.28
CA TYR A 77 -9.61 0.75 -6.12
C TYR A 77 -10.24 1.23 -7.42
N GLY A 78 -10.08 2.50 -7.82
CA GLY A 78 -10.55 2.97 -9.13
C GLY A 78 -11.12 4.39 -9.13
N GLU A 79 -12.15 4.62 -9.95
CA GLU A 79 -12.87 5.90 -10.05
C GLU A 79 -14.26 5.87 -9.36
N SER A 80 -14.67 4.70 -8.89
CA SER A 80 -15.92 4.51 -8.14
C SER A 80 -15.76 3.35 -7.15
N GLU A 81 -16.67 3.25 -6.18
CA GLU A 81 -16.69 2.21 -5.14
C GLU A 81 -17.02 0.81 -5.67
N ASP A 82 -17.37 0.66 -6.95
CA ASP A 82 -17.86 -0.60 -7.54
C ASP A 82 -16.75 -1.65 -7.75
N GLN A 83 -15.48 -1.25 -7.68
CA GLN A 83 -14.31 -2.13 -7.87
C GLN A 83 -13.76 -2.61 -6.50
N GLN A 84 -14.44 -3.57 -5.89
CA GLN A 84 -14.05 -4.17 -4.60
C GLN A 84 -13.34 -5.51 -4.76
N ARG A 85 -12.26 -5.70 -4.00
CA ARG A 85 -11.56 -6.99 -3.85
C ARG A 85 -11.12 -7.24 -2.42
N TRP A 86 -11.06 -8.52 -2.06
CA TRP A 86 -10.45 -8.93 -0.81
C TRP A 86 -8.93 -9.05 -0.97
N ALA A 87 -8.16 -8.35 -0.15
CA ALA A 87 -6.73 -8.57 -0.08
C ALA A 87 -6.41 -9.87 0.66
N ASN A 88 -5.49 -10.64 0.09
CA ASN A 88 -4.93 -11.86 0.69
C ASN A 88 -3.57 -11.55 1.32
N ASN A 89 -3.59 -10.84 2.45
CA ASN A 89 -2.44 -10.50 3.30
C ASN A 89 -1.42 -9.50 2.73
N ASP A 90 -1.44 -9.19 1.43
CA ASP A 90 -0.59 -8.18 0.82
C ASP A 90 -1.39 -7.14 -0.01
N LEU A 91 -1.28 -5.87 0.39
CA LEU A 91 -1.93 -4.75 -0.30
C LEU A 91 -1.22 -4.40 -1.61
N ASN A 92 0.09 -4.62 -1.72
CA ASN A 92 0.84 -4.35 -2.94
C ASN A 92 0.32 -5.19 -4.11
N THR A 93 0.27 -6.51 -3.93
CA THR A 93 -0.26 -7.43 -4.94
C THR A 93 -1.71 -7.09 -5.31
N THR A 94 -2.53 -6.76 -4.32
CA THR A 94 -3.96 -6.46 -4.55
C THR A 94 -4.15 -5.19 -5.38
N ILE A 95 -3.43 -4.10 -5.06
CA ILE A 95 -3.47 -2.85 -5.83
C ILE A 95 -2.93 -3.05 -7.25
N GLN A 96 -1.83 -3.78 -7.42
CA GLN A 96 -1.27 -4.07 -8.74
C GLN A 96 -2.26 -4.82 -9.64
N GLN A 97 -2.97 -5.81 -9.09
CA GLN A 97 -4.00 -6.55 -9.83
C GLN A 97 -5.17 -5.66 -10.23
N LEU A 98 -5.68 -4.84 -9.30
CA LEU A 98 -6.76 -3.90 -9.56
C LEU A 98 -6.39 -2.86 -10.63
N HIS A 99 -5.18 -2.31 -10.56
CA HIS A 99 -4.69 -1.38 -11.57
C HIS A 99 -4.52 -2.05 -12.94
N ALA A 100 -4.09 -3.32 -13.00
CA ALA A 100 -3.84 -4.01 -14.28
C ALA A 100 -5.12 -4.32 -15.06
N GLU A 101 -6.30 -4.29 -14.42
CA GLU A 101 -7.59 -4.60 -15.02
C GLU A 101 -8.38 -3.37 -15.48
N LYS A 102 -7.84 -2.17 -15.26
CA LYS A 102 -8.39 -0.89 -15.74
C LYS A 102 -7.99 -0.63 -17.19
#